data_AF-A0A1G1HFD6-F1
#
_entry.id   AF-A0A1G1HFD6-F1
#
_cell.length_a   1.000
_cell.length_b   1.000
_cell.length_c   1.000
_cell.angle_alpha   90.00
_cell.angle_beta   90.00
_cell.angle_gamma   90.00
#
_symmetry.space_group_name_H-M   'P 1'
#
loop_
_entity.id
_entity.type
_entity.pdbx_description
1 polymer ?
#
loop_
_entity_poly.entity_id
_entity_poly.type
_entity_poly.pdbx_seq_one_letter_code
_entity_poly.pdbx_strand_id
1 'polypeptide(L)'
;MVGELLDIPRSADTGDTIAIKRLTTANLKLLFPNVRNSGDVSRTDFENFCLKPAMEKRDIIRKQINLIDSEFKEDLPDITVK
;
A
#
# COMPACT_ATOMS: atom_id res chain seq x y z
N MET A 1 -4.12 8.75 9.88
CA MET A 1 -5.20 7.99 9.22
C MET A 1 -4.73 6.72 8.52
N VAL A 2 -4.17 6.74 7.29
CA VAL A 2 -3.80 5.48 6.58
C VAL A 2 -2.79 4.63 7.36
N GLY A 3 -1.79 5.25 8.00
CA GLY A 3 -0.84 4.53 8.84
C GLY A 3 -1.46 3.88 10.10
N GLU A 4 -2.63 4.33 10.55
CA GLU A 4 -3.33 3.71 11.67
C GLU A 4 -4.07 2.44 11.24
N LEU A 5 -4.56 2.40 10.00
CA LEU A 5 -5.29 1.27 9.41
C LEU A 5 -4.38 0.14 8.93
N LEU A 6 -3.08 0.39 8.74
CA LEU A 6 -2.13 -0.59 8.24
C LEU A 6 -1.30 -1.20 9.36
N ASP A 7 -1.08 -2.51 9.28
CA ASP A 7 0.00 -3.20 9.95
C ASP A 7 1.18 -3.34 9.00
N ILE A 8 2.36 -2.96 9.48
CA ILE A 8 3.57 -2.88 8.65
C ILE A 8 4.69 -3.59 9.39
N PRO A 9 5.32 -4.61 8.78
CA PRO A 9 6.43 -5.33 9.38
C PRO A 9 7.56 -4.36 9.76
N ARG A 10 8.17 -4.55 10.93
CA ARG A 10 9.32 -3.72 11.37
C ARG A 10 10.53 -3.84 10.43
N SER A 11 10.64 -4.94 9.70
CA SER A 11 11.68 -5.23 8.72
C SER A 11 11.33 -4.80 7.29
N ALA A 12 10.20 -4.11 7.08
CA ALA A 12 9.76 -3.72 5.75
C ALA A 12 10.71 -2.70 5.12
N ASP A 13 11.01 -2.87 3.83
CA ASP A 13 11.75 -1.90 3.04
C ASP A 13 11.06 -0.53 3.12
N THR A 14 11.83 0.49 3.52
CA THR A 14 11.28 1.81 3.82
C THR A 14 10.78 2.51 2.55
N GLY A 15 11.39 2.25 1.39
CA GLY A 15 10.99 2.81 0.10
C GLY A 15 9.67 2.21 -0.40
N ASP A 16 9.55 0.88 -0.39
CA ASP A 16 8.32 0.20 -0.79
C ASP A 16 7.14 0.56 0.14
N THR A 17 7.41 0.61 1.44
CA THR A 17 6.41 1.01 2.44
C THR A 17 5.89 2.44 2.23
N ILE A 18 6.78 3.40 1.95
CA ILE A 18 6.38 4.79 1.69
C ILE A 18 5.57 4.89 0.40
N ALA A 19 5.98 4.18 -0.66
CA ALA A 19 5.27 4.17 -1.93
C ALA A 19 3.85 3.60 -1.79
N ILE A 20 3.71 2.44 -1.12
CA ILE A 20 2.41 1.80 -0.88
C ILE A 20 1.51 2.70 -0.03
N LYS A 21 2.04 3.33 1.04
CA LYS A 21 1.27 4.30 1.85
C LYS A 21 0.74 5.47 1.01
N ARG A 22 1.58 6.03 0.15
CA ARG A 22 1.20 7.15 -0.72
C ARG A 22 0.11 6.76 -1.72
N LEU A 23 0.27 5.62 -2.38
CA LEU A 23 -0.71 5.07 -3.31
C LEU A 23 -2.04 4.76 -2.61
N THR A 24 -1.98 4.10 -1.45
CA THR A 24 -3.17 3.80 -0.62
C THR A 24 -3.89 5.08 -0.22
N THR A 25 -3.15 6.12 0.19
CA THR A 25 -3.71 7.43 0.54
C THR A 25 -4.36 8.12 -0.65
N ALA A 26 -3.75 8.03 -1.84
CA ALA A 26 -4.32 8.59 -3.06
C ALA A 26 -5.63 7.89 -3.44
N ASN A 27 -5.66 6.56 -3.42
CA ASN A 27 -6.87 5.77 -3.69
C ASN A 27 -7.99 6.14 -2.71
N LEU A 28 -7.68 6.25 -1.42
CA LEU A 28 -8.67 6.61 -0.40
C LEU A 28 -9.27 8.00 -0.64
N LYS A 29 -8.44 9.00 -0.95
CA LYS A 29 -8.92 10.37 -1.23
C LYS A 29 -9.76 10.45 -2.51
N LEU A 30 -9.41 9.66 -3.52
CA LEU A 30 -10.08 9.66 -4.81
C LEU A 30 -11.45 8.95 -4.75
N LEU A 31 -11.48 7.78 -4.11
CA LEU A 31 -12.67 6.91 -4.09
C LEU A 31 -13.60 7.20 -2.90
N PHE A 32 -13.05 7.70 -1.79
CA PHE A 32 -13.79 7.97 -0.56
C PHE A 32 -13.54 9.40 -0.07
N PRO A 33 -13.92 10.44 -0.84
CA PRO A 33 -13.62 11.84 -0.51
C PRO A 33 -14.27 12.32 0.80
N ASN A 34 -15.30 11.62 1.29
CA ASN A 34 -16.01 11.94 2.54
C ASN A 34 -15.34 11.36 3.79
N VAL A 35 -14.35 10.47 3.65
CA VAL A 35 -13.65 9.85 4.78
C VAL A 35 -12.73 10.87 5.43
N ARG A 36 -12.96 11.17 6.71
CA ARG A 36 -12.16 12.10 7.51
C ARG A 36 -11.36 11.38 8.59
N ASN A 37 -11.86 10.23 9.04
CA ASN A 37 -11.28 9.42 10.10
C ASN A 37 -11.20 7.94 9.66
N SER A 38 -10.38 7.15 10.36
CA SER A 38 -10.19 5.71 10.09
C SER A 38 -11.47 4.88 10.25
N GLY A 39 -12.45 5.36 11.04
CA GLY A 39 -13.75 4.71 11.21
C GLY A 39 -14.78 5.01 10.12
N ASP A 40 -14.54 5.97 9.23
CA ASP A 40 -15.51 6.39 8.22
C ASP A 40 -15.50 5.47 6.97
N VAL A 41 -14.59 4.49 6.94
CA VAL A 41 -14.44 3.51 5.86
C VAL A 41 -14.44 2.10 6.44
N SER A 42 -15.12 1.17 5.78
CA SER A 42 -15.08 -0.24 6.18
C SER A 42 -13.68 -0.81 5.91
N ARG A 43 -13.23 -1.75 6.75
CA ARG A 43 -11.92 -2.40 6.56
C ARG A 43 -11.86 -3.13 5.22
N THR A 44 -12.94 -3.81 4.86
CA THR A 44 -13.07 -4.54 3.60
C THR A 44 -12.97 -3.62 2.39
N ASP A 45 -13.65 -2.47 2.40
CA ASP A 45 -13.59 -1.52 1.28
C ASP A 45 -12.21 -0.85 1.21
N PHE A 46 -11.66 -0.48 2.35
CA PHE A 46 -10.29 0.05 2.41
C PHE A 46 -9.27 -0.95 1.86
N GLU A 47 -9.36 -2.22 2.24
CA GLU A 47 -8.49 -3.27 1.74
C GLU A 47 -8.62 -3.46 0.23
N ASN A 48 -9.85 -3.65 -0.26
CA ASN A 48 -10.12 -4.02 -1.65
C ASN A 48 -9.93 -2.86 -2.62
N PHE A 49 -10.24 -1.62 -2.21
CA PHE A 49 -10.20 -0.47 -3.11
C PHE A 49 -8.96 0.42 -2.90
N CYS A 50 -8.32 0.37 -1.73
CA CYS A 50 -7.17 1.23 -1.43
C CYS A 50 -5.86 0.45 -1.34
N LEU A 51 -5.76 -0.55 -0.44
CA LEU A 51 -4.50 -1.23 -0.14
C LEU A 51 -4.11 -2.24 -1.23
N LYS A 52 -4.96 -3.21 -1.56
CA LYS A 52 -4.67 -4.23 -2.59
C LYS A 52 -4.28 -3.59 -3.93
N PRO A 53 -5.04 -2.60 -4.46
CA PRO A 53 -4.66 -1.96 -5.71
C PRO A 53 -3.39 -1.11 -5.62
N ALA A 54 -2.95 -0.71 -4.42
CA ALA A 54 -1.68 -0.02 -4.22
C ALA A 54 -0.51 -1.00 -4.19
N MET A 55 -0.67 -2.14 -3.52
CA MET A 55 0.32 -3.22 -3.48
C MET A 55 0.55 -3.81 -4.87
N GLU A 56 -0.51 -4.13 -5.62
CA GLU A 56 -0.41 -4.65 -7.00
C GLU A 56 0.37 -3.70 -7.93
N LYS A 57 0.10 -2.39 -7.86
CA LYS A 57 0.85 -1.40 -8.65
C LYS A 57 2.32 -1.37 -8.24
N ARG A 58 2.63 -1.47 -6.94
CA ARG A 58 4.01 -1.48 -6.46
C ARG A 58 4.74 -2.76 -6.85
N ASP A 59 4.04 -3.89 -6.86
CA ASP A 59 4.56 -5.20 -7.26
C ASP A 59 5.02 -5.17 -8.71
N ILE A 60 4.20 -4.63 -9.60
CA ILE A 60 4.55 -4.44 -11.02
C ILE A 60 5.82 -3.59 -11.17
N ILE A 61 5.91 -2.45 -10.45
CA ILE A 61 7.09 -1.58 -10.50
C ILE A 61 8.33 -2.33 -9.99
N ARG A 62 8.19 -3.12 -8.92
CA ARG A 62 9.31 -3.86 -8.33
C ARG A 62 9.84 -4.93 -9.29
N LYS A 63 8.94 -5.68 -9.93
CA LYS A 63 9.27 -6.63 -10.99
C LYS A 63 9.98 -5.95 -12.15
N GLN A 64 9.49 -4.79 -12.59
CA GLN A 64 10.15 -4.02 -13.65
C GLN A 64 11.57 -3.57 -13.27
N ILE A 65 11.80 -3.17 -12.01
CA ILE A 65 13.14 -2.82 -11.52
C ILE A 65 14.04 -4.06 -11.50
N ASN A 66 13.57 -5.20 -11.00
CA ASN A 66 14.33 -6.46 -11.02
C ASN A 66 14.75 -6.88 -12.44
N LEU A 67 13.85 -6.72 -13.42
CA LEU A 67 14.16 -7.02 -14.83
C LEU A 67 15.27 -6.13 -15.40
N ILE A 68 15.40 -4.89 -14.90
CA ILE A 68 16.45 -3.96 -15.30
C ILE A 68 17.75 -4.26 -14.53
N ASP A 69 17.63 -4.60 -13.24
CA ASP A 69 18.72 -4.85 -12.33
C ASP A 69 18.35 -5.96 -11.34
N SER A 70 18.96 -7.13 -11.52
CA SER A 70 18.67 -8.35 -10.76
C SER A 70 19.14 -8.31 -9.32
N GLU A 71 19.90 -7.29 -8.91
CA GLU A 71 20.26 -7.05 -7.49
C GLU A 71 19.00 -6.72 -6.65
N PHE A 72 17.97 -6.14 -7.27
CA PHE A 72 16.72 -5.80 -6.59
C PHE A 72 15.81 -7.01 -6.50
N LYS A 73 15.54 -7.50 -5.28
CA LYS A 73 14.55 -8.57 -5.06
C LYS A 73 13.14 -8.15 -5.49
N GLU A 74 12.35 -9.10 -6.00
CA GLU A 74 10.95 -8.88 -6.40
C GLU A 74 9.99 -8.76 -5.20
N ASP A 75 10.37 -9.28 -4.03
CA ASP A 75 9.48 -9.38 -2.88
C ASP A 75 9.03 -8.03 -2.34
N LEU A 76 7.72 -7.89 -2.11
CA LEU A 76 7.15 -6.77 -1.39
C LEU A 76 7.01 -7.05 0.11
N PRO A 77 7.03 -6.01 0.96
CA PRO A 77 6.67 -6.16 2.36
C PRO A 77 5.20 -6.60 2.50
N ASP A 78 4.97 -7.54 3.41
CA ASP A 78 3.63 -8.03 3.75
C ASP A 78 2.87 -7.00 4.61
N ILE A 79 2.24 -6.04 3.93
CA ILE A 79 1.45 -4.98 4.56
C ILE A 79 -0.01 -5.42 4.57
N THR A 80 -0.63 -5.44 5.74
CA THR A 80 -2.02 -5.87 5.93
C THR A 80 -2.87 -4.80 6.60
N VAL A 81 -4.19 -4.96 6.56
CA VAL A 81 -5.11 -4.09 7.30
C VAL A 81 -5.22 -4.59 8.74
N LYS A 82 -5.15 -3.67 9.71
CA LYS A 82 -5.34 -3.98 11.14
C LYS A 82 -6.75 -4.44 11.46
#